data_AF-A0A950A5F8-F1
#
_entry.id   AF-A0A950A5F8-F1
#
_cell.length_a   1.000
_cell.length_b   1.000
_cell.length_c   1.000
_cell.angle_alpha   90.00
_cell.angle_beta   90.00
_cell.angle_gamma   90.00
#
_symmetry.space_group_name_H-M   'P 1'
#
loop_
_entity.id
_entity.type
_entity.pdbx_description
1 polymer ?
#
loop_
_entity_poly.entity_id
_entity_poly.type
_entity_poly.pdbx_seq_one_letter_code
_entity_poly.pdbx_strand_id
1 'polypeptide(L)'
;MSRCWLALIEDKVGSADATARAFTLDGRRAGTLAAWRQQAKPVRQALRVDERLIDPDGGPAWISLVLAPPGIRLPFDDLAVQQARRRVLMHAPLAAVSTLLRDDSHFEGAISVARSPDAKRWLETDPFARIFPGTFLEVEKGILGSVAAPTGPTIERYGSGNPWPWDRFG
;
A
#
# COMPACT_ATOMS: atom_id res chain seq x y z
N MET A 1 -11.07 16.37 6.95
CA MET A 1 -9.81 15.82 6.40
C MET A 1 -10.16 14.73 5.40
N SER A 2 -9.81 14.89 4.12
CA SER A 2 -10.17 13.92 3.07
C SER A 2 -9.51 12.56 3.33
N ARG A 3 -10.19 11.44 3.03
CA ARG A 3 -9.59 10.10 3.08
C ARG A 3 -8.99 9.77 1.72
N CYS A 4 -7.93 8.97 1.69
CA CYS A 4 -7.39 8.42 0.45
C CYS A 4 -7.72 6.93 0.36
N TRP A 5 -8.21 6.52 -0.80
CA TRP A 5 -8.63 5.16 -1.11
C TRP A 5 -7.81 4.60 -2.27
N LEU A 6 -7.46 3.32 -2.21
CA LEU A 6 -6.73 2.60 -3.26
C LEU A 6 -7.42 1.27 -3.57
N ALA A 7 -7.46 0.89 -4.84
CA ALA A 7 -7.93 -0.43 -5.27
C ALA A 7 -7.21 -0.89 -6.54
N LEU A 8 -7.01 -2.20 -6.69
CA LEU A 8 -6.76 -2.84 -7.99
C LEU A 8 -8.10 -3.23 -8.60
N ILE A 9 -8.38 -2.78 -9.84
CA ILE A 9 -9.67 -2.97 -10.52
C ILE A 9 -9.44 -3.61 -11.89
N GLU A 10 -10.20 -4.66 -12.21
CA GLU A 10 -10.14 -5.32 -13.52
C GLU A 10 -10.80 -4.46 -14.63
N ASP A 11 -11.94 -3.85 -14.29
CA ASP A 11 -12.81 -3.07 -15.18
C ASP A 11 -12.44 -1.58 -15.31
N LYS A 12 -13.20 -0.85 -16.13
CA LYS A 12 -13.11 0.62 -16.27
C LYS A 12 -13.33 1.29 -14.93
N VAL A 13 -12.36 2.10 -14.55
CA VAL A 13 -12.41 2.97 -13.37
C VAL A 13 -13.24 4.20 -13.72
N GLY A 14 -14.13 4.64 -12.81
CA GLY A 14 -14.80 5.94 -12.92
C GLY A 14 -13.82 7.11 -12.74
N SER A 15 -14.28 8.26 -12.24
CA SER A 15 -13.42 9.43 -11.97
C SER A 15 -12.46 9.20 -10.78
N ALA A 16 -11.38 8.46 -11.01
CA ALA A 16 -10.26 8.35 -10.08
C ALA A 16 -9.29 9.53 -10.25
N ASP A 17 -8.68 9.96 -9.14
CA ASP A 17 -7.72 11.07 -9.13
C ASP A 17 -6.35 10.67 -9.65
N ALA A 18 -6.03 9.37 -9.59
CA ALA A 18 -4.80 8.80 -10.12
C ALA A 18 -5.03 7.35 -10.53
N THR A 19 -4.44 6.92 -11.65
CA THR A 19 -4.55 5.55 -12.14
C THR A 19 -3.30 5.13 -12.88
N ALA A 20 -2.94 3.86 -12.77
CA ALA A 20 -1.96 3.24 -13.65
C ALA A 20 -2.32 1.78 -13.94
N ARG A 21 -1.93 1.27 -15.10
CA ARG A 21 -2.09 -0.16 -15.41
C ARG A 21 -1.10 -0.96 -14.57
N ALA A 22 -1.55 -2.12 -14.13
CA ALA A 22 -0.73 -3.08 -13.38
C ALA A 22 -0.63 -4.40 -14.16
N PHE A 23 0.56 -4.98 -14.15
CA PHE A 23 0.91 -6.20 -14.86
C PHE A 23 1.59 -7.17 -13.90
N THR A 24 1.33 -8.46 -14.07
CA THR A 24 2.12 -9.52 -13.44
C THR A 24 3.52 -9.58 -14.06
N LEU A 25 4.48 -10.23 -13.39
CA LEU A 25 5.86 -10.33 -13.87
C LEU A 25 6.02 -11.04 -15.22
N ASP A 26 5.05 -11.89 -15.59
CA ASP A 26 4.98 -12.55 -16.90
C ASP A 26 4.37 -11.66 -18.00
N GLY A 27 4.08 -10.39 -17.69
CA GLY A 27 3.53 -9.40 -18.62
C GLY A 27 2.02 -9.45 -18.81
N ARG A 28 1.28 -10.35 -18.12
CA ARG A 28 -0.18 -10.35 -18.20
C ARG A 28 -0.77 -9.14 -17.46
N ARG A 29 -1.83 -8.57 -18.02
CA ARG A 29 -2.53 -7.45 -17.36
C ARG A 29 -3.26 -7.95 -16.11
N ALA A 30 -2.92 -7.40 -14.95
CA ALA A 30 -3.56 -7.69 -13.67
C ALA A 30 -4.74 -6.75 -13.38
N GLY A 31 -4.74 -5.54 -13.97
CA GLY A 31 -5.83 -4.58 -13.83
C GLY A 31 -5.35 -3.14 -13.95
N THR A 32 -6.10 -2.23 -13.35
CA THR A 32 -5.75 -0.83 -13.15
C THR A 32 -5.72 -0.54 -11.65
N LEU A 33 -4.56 -0.10 -11.15
CA LEU A 33 -4.46 0.47 -9.82
C LEU A 33 -5.06 1.87 -9.87
N ALA A 34 -5.97 2.19 -8.96
CA ALA A 34 -6.70 3.45 -8.94
C ALA A 34 -6.78 4.01 -7.53
N ALA A 35 -6.71 5.34 -7.42
CA ALA A 35 -6.79 6.05 -6.16
C ALA A 35 -7.79 7.22 -6.19
N TRP A 36 -8.40 7.49 -5.03
CA TRP A 36 -9.37 8.58 -4.83
C TRP A 36 -9.11 9.32 -3.53
N ARG A 37 -9.20 10.64 -3.56
CA ARG A 37 -9.09 11.55 -2.41
C ARG A 37 -10.46 12.11 -2.08
N GLN A 38 -11.24 11.35 -1.32
CA GLN A 38 -12.60 11.71 -0.95
C GLN A 38 -13.05 11.02 0.34
N GLN A 39 -14.08 11.54 0.99
CA GLN A 39 -14.60 10.98 2.24
C GLN A 39 -15.22 9.60 2.05
N ALA A 40 -16.13 9.50 1.08
CA ALA A 40 -16.89 8.28 0.83
C ALA A 40 -16.03 7.24 0.11
N LYS A 41 -16.24 5.97 0.45
CA LYS A 41 -15.55 4.87 -0.21
C LYS A 41 -16.03 4.76 -1.67
N PRO A 42 -15.13 4.89 -2.68
CA PRO A 42 -15.51 4.98 -4.11
C PRO A 42 -16.08 3.68 -4.66
N VAL A 43 -15.47 2.56 -4.30
CA VAL A 43 -15.83 1.22 -4.77
C VAL A 43 -15.66 0.19 -3.66
N ARG A 44 -16.36 -0.94 -3.76
CA ARG A 44 -16.41 -1.97 -2.71
C ARG A 44 -15.04 -2.50 -2.29
N GLN A 45 -14.13 -2.70 -3.24
CA GLN A 45 -12.78 -3.21 -2.96
C GLN A 45 -11.77 -2.15 -2.52
N ALA A 46 -12.12 -0.85 -2.51
CA ALA A 46 -11.15 0.18 -2.14
C ALA A 46 -10.82 0.16 -0.64
N LEU A 47 -9.54 0.24 -0.33
CA LEU A 47 -9.03 0.30 1.04
C LEU A 47 -8.37 1.64 1.28
N ARG A 48 -8.43 2.12 2.52
CA ARG A 48 -7.73 3.34 2.91
C ARG A 48 -6.24 3.13 2.81
N VAL A 49 -5.56 4.15 2.31
CA VAL A 49 -4.11 4.19 2.12
C VAL A 49 -3.57 5.52 2.63
N ASP A 50 -2.27 5.59 2.90
CA ASP A 50 -1.59 6.87 3.14
C ASP A 50 -1.62 7.71 1.85
N GLU A 51 -2.17 8.92 1.93
CA GLU A 51 -2.36 9.78 0.75
C GLU A 51 -1.04 10.21 0.10
N ARG A 52 0.06 10.25 0.87
CA ARG A 52 1.38 10.62 0.37
C ARG A 52 1.92 9.59 -0.61
N LEU A 53 1.42 8.35 -0.55
CA LEU A 53 1.73 7.32 -1.53
C LEU A 53 1.25 7.69 -2.93
N ILE A 54 0.20 8.51 -3.05
CA ILE A 54 -0.46 8.77 -4.31
C ILE A 54 0.14 9.99 -4.99
N ASP A 55 0.74 9.79 -6.15
CA ASP A 55 1.38 10.81 -6.98
C ASP A 55 1.00 10.58 -8.46
N PRO A 56 0.13 11.43 -9.05
CA PRO A 56 -0.24 11.35 -10.46
C PRO A 56 0.94 11.56 -11.43
N ASP A 57 2.04 12.18 -10.97
CA ASP A 57 3.26 12.38 -11.76
C ASP A 57 4.32 11.31 -11.45
N GLY A 58 4.01 10.39 -10.54
CA GLY A 58 4.89 9.32 -10.11
C GLY A 58 5.27 8.37 -11.24
N GLY A 59 6.56 8.04 -11.32
CA GLY A 59 7.10 7.11 -12.32
C GLY A 59 6.62 5.65 -12.15
N PRO A 60 7.01 4.74 -13.06
CA PRO A 60 6.72 3.31 -12.91
C PRO A 60 7.43 2.69 -11.70
N ALA A 61 6.83 1.64 -11.14
CA ALA A 61 7.37 0.95 -9.97
C ALA A 61 6.99 -0.54 -9.96
N TRP A 62 7.71 -1.32 -9.15
CA TRP A 62 7.26 -2.64 -8.75
C TRP A 62 6.59 -2.57 -7.39
N ILE A 63 5.53 -3.34 -7.17
CA ILE A 63 4.82 -3.38 -5.89
C ILE A 63 4.56 -4.80 -5.40
N SER A 64 4.71 -5.00 -4.09
CA SER A 64 4.03 -6.10 -3.40
C SER A 64 2.67 -5.57 -2.93
N LEU A 65 1.59 -6.13 -3.46
CA LEU A 65 0.22 -5.83 -3.04
C LEU A 65 -0.34 -7.01 -2.27
N VAL A 66 -0.41 -6.86 -0.95
CA VAL A 66 -0.94 -7.86 -0.02
C VAL A 66 -2.38 -7.51 0.31
N LEU A 67 -3.31 -8.44 0.10
CA LEU A 67 -4.74 -8.22 0.35
C LEU A 67 -5.35 -9.40 1.10
N ALA A 68 -6.16 -9.08 2.12
CA ALA A 68 -6.94 -10.06 2.84
C ALA A 68 -7.93 -10.76 1.90
N PRO A 69 -8.17 -12.08 2.07
CA PRO A 69 -9.27 -12.76 1.41
C PRO A 69 -10.62 -12.10 1.76
N PRO A 70 -11.64 -12.19 0.89
CA PRO A 70 -12.94 -11.60 1.15
C PRO A 70 -13.54 -12.04 2.50
N GLY A 71 -13.94 -11.06 3.31
CA GLY A 71 -14.54 -11.29 4.64
C GLY A 71 -13.53 -11.49 5.77
N ILE A 72 -12.23 -11.52 5.47
CA ILE A 72 -11.16 -11.60 6.46
C ILE A 72 -10.60 -10.21 6.73
N ARG A 73 -10.35 -9.91 8.01
CA ARG A 73 -9.68 -8.69 8.48
C ARG A 73 -9.03 -8.97 9.83
N LEU A 74 -7.95 -8.25 10.12
CA LEU A 74 -7.29 -8.30 11.42
C LEU A 74 -7.41 -6.95 12.13
N PRO A 75 -7.43 -6.92 13.47
CA PRO A 75 -7.14 -5.70 14.21
C PRO A 75 -5.80 -5.13 13.77
N PHE A 76 -5.70 -3.80 13.64
CA PHE A 76 -4.45 -3.17 13.22
C PHE A 76 -3.33 -3.38 14.24
N ASP A 77 -3.65 -3.50 15.52
CA ASP A 77 -2.73 -3.78 16.62
C ASP A 77 -2.40 -5.27 16.78
N ASP A 78 -2.91 -6.14 15.90
CA ASP A 78 -2.56 -7.55 15.87
C ASP A 78 -1.04 -7.75 15.80
N LEU A 79 -0.52 -8.69 16.59
CA LEU A 79 0.91 -8.93 16.72
C LEU A 79 1.57 -9.28 15.38
N ALA A 80 0.90 -10.02 14.50
CA ALA A 80 1.44 -10.36 13.19
C ALA A 80 1.58 -9.11 12.31
N VAL A 81 0.56 -8.23 12.32
CA VAL A 81 0.58 -6.94 11.61
C VAL A 81 1.71 -6.06 12.12
N GLN A 82 1.85 -5.94 13.45
CA GLN A 82 2.89 -5.13 14.07
C GLN A 82 4.31 -5.67 13.82
N GLN A 83 4.48 -6.99 13.84
CA GLN A 83 5.76 -7.62 13.51
C GLN A 83 6.14 -7.43 12.04
N ALA A 84 5.18 -7.58 11.10
CA ALA A 84 5.42 -7.32 9.69
C ALA A 84 5.83 -5.86 9.46
N ARG A 85 5.08 -4.91 10.03
CA ARG A 85 5.43 -3.47 10.00
C ARG A 85 6.88 -3.25 10.45
N ARG A 86 7.25 -3.72 11.64
CA ARG A 86 8.61 -3.54 12.18
C ARG A 86 9.68 -4.13 11.26
N ARG A 87 9.44 -5.29 10.65
CA ARG A 87 10.41 -5.90 9.72
C ARG A 87 10.62 -5.08 8.45
N VAL A 88 9.56 -4.50 7.89
CA VAL A 88 9.67 -3.57 6.75
C VAL A 88 10.47 -2.32 7.09
N LEU A 89 10.50 -1.92 8.37
CA LEU A 89 11.20 -0.72 8.80
C LEU A 89 12.66 -0.95 9.11
N MET A 90 12.96 -2.11 9.69
CA MET A 90 14.32 -2.52 9.92
C MET A 90 15.08 -2.76 8.61
N HIS A 91 14.36 -3.01 7.51
CA HIS A 91 14.91 -3.28 6.20
C HIS A 91 14.12 -2.52 5.14
N ALA A 92 14.67 -1.43 4.58
CA ALA A 92 14.74 -1.27 3.12
C ALA A 92 15.07 0.16 2.64
N PRO A 93 15.63 0.27 1.42
CA PRO A 93 15.47 1.41 0.53
C PRO A 93 14.12 1.33 -0.24
N LEU A 94 12.99 1.04 0.42
CA LEU A 94 11.69 1.09 -0.27
C LEU A 94 11.38 2.54 -0.68
N ALA A 95 10.76 2.71 -1.85
CA ALA A 95 10.30 4.02 -2.27
C ALA A 95 9.12 4.48 -1.41
N ALA A 96 8.24 3.55 -1.00
CA ALA A 96 7.16 3.80 -0.06
C ALA A 96 6.58 2.49 0.50
N VAL A 97 5.87 2.57 1.61
CA VAL A 97 5.03 1.48 2.14
C VAL A 97 3.79 2.07 2.83
N SER A 98 2.65 1.40 2.68
CA SER A 98 1.43 1.76 3.42
C SER A 98 0.62 0.51 3.74
N THR A 99 0.05 0.43 4.94
CA THR A 99 -0.96 -0.60 5.20
C THR A 99 -2.32 -0.14 4.69
N LEU A 100 -3.12 -1.09 4.23
CA LEU A 100 -4.43 -0.90 3.64
C LEU A 100 -5.51 -1.21 4.68
N LEU A 101 -6.33 -0.21 5.01
CA LEU A 101 -7.34 -0.33 6.07
C LEU A 101 -8.77 -0.28 5.54
N ARG A 102 -9.67 -1.03 6.16
CA ARG A 102 -11.10 -0.93 5.87
C ARG A 102 -11.74 0.30 6.49
N ASP A 103 -11.31 0.60 7.71
CA ASP A 103 -11.77 1.67 8.59
C ASP A 103 -10.59 2.09 9.49
N ASP A 104 -10.85 2.75 10.62
CA ASP A 104 -9.80 3.25 11.52
C ASP A 104 -9.11 2.16 12.37
N SER A 105 -9.53 0.89 12.27
CA SER A 105 -9.02 -0.17 13.16
C SER A 105 -8.76 -1.51 12.48
N HIS A 106 -9.28 -1.74 11.27
CA HIS A 106 -9.16 -3.04 10.61
C HIS A 106 -8.16 -3.02 9.45
N PHE A 107 -7.12 -3.83 9.58
CA PHE A 107 -6.13 -4.15 8.57
C PHE A 107 -6.70 -5.17 7.57
N GLU A 108 -6.63 -4.83 6.29
CA GLU A 108 -7.02 -5.72 5.18
C GLU A 108 -5.89 -5.88 4.15
N GLY A 109 -4.68 -5.37 4.41
CA GLY A 109 -3.57 -5.55 3.47
C GLY A 109 -2.44 -4.54 3.62
N ALA A 110 -1.50 -4.59 2.69
CA ALA A 110 -0.41 -3.62 2.59
C ALA A 110 0.04 -3.46 1.14
N ILE A 111 0.66 -2.32 0.86
CA ILE A 111 1.35 -2.04 -0.39
C ILE A 111 2.78 -1.59 -0.08
N SER A 112 3.75 -2.28 -0.67
CA SER A 112 5.18 -1.95 -0.60
C SER A 112 5.67 -1.60 -2.00
N VAL A 113 6.37 -0.48 -2.16
CA VAL A 113 6.78 0.06 -3.47
C VAL A 113 8.30 0.07 -3.62
N ALA A 114 8.79 -0.49 -4.73
CA ALA A 114 10.21 -0.54 -5.09
C ALA A 114 10.48 0.11 -6.45
N ARG A 115 11.62 0.80 -6.54
CA ARG A 115 12.11 1.41 -7.78
C ARG A 115 13.56 1.07 -8.13
N SER A 116 14.28 0.40 -7.23
CA SER A 116 15.63 -0.11 -7.49
C SER A 116 15.60 -1.64 -7.64
N PRO A 117 16.56 -2.24 -8.35
CA PRO A 117 16.67 -3.70 -8.45
C PRO A 117 16.81 -4.40 -7.08
N ASP A 118 17.48 -3.77 -6.12
CA ASP A 118 17.62 -4.31 -4.76
C ASP A 118 16.30 -4.29 -4.00
N ALA A 119 15.57 -3.17 -4.06
CA ALA A 119 14.24 -3.08 -3.47
C ALA A 119 13.25 -4.05 -4.15
N LYS A 120 13.39 -4.25 -5.47
CA LYS A 120 12.57 -5.22 -6.22
C LYS A 120 12.77 -6.64 -5.68
N ARG A 121 14.03 -7.07 -5.48
CA ARG A 121 14.34 -8.39 -4.89
C ARG A 121 13.78 -8.54 -3.48
N TRP A 122 13.82 -7.48 -2.69
CA TRP A 122 13.27 -7.49 -1.33
C TRP A 122 11.75 -7.73 -1.32
N LEU A 123 11.00 -7.19 -2.30
CA LEU A 123 9.54 -7.35 -2.38
C LEU A 123 9.09 -8.82 -2.48
N GLU A 124 9.91 -9.71 -3.04
CA GLU A 124 9.64 -11.16 -3.08
C GLU A 124 9.57 -11.78 -1.67
N THR A 125 10.16 -11.10 -0.68
CA THR A 125 10.20 -11.53 0.72
C THR A 125 9.40 -10.62 1.64
N ASP A 126 8.48 -9.82 1.08
CA ASP A 126 7.68 -8.85 1.83
C ASP A 126 7.06 -9.50 3.09
N PRO A 127 7.41 -9.02 4.30
CA PRO A 127 6.89 -9.54 5.56
C PRO A 127 5.35 -9.61 5.64
N PHE A 128 4.63 -8.70 4.97
CA PHE A 128 3.17 -8.72 4.95
C PHE A 128 2.59 -9.92 4.18
N ALA A 129 3.33 -10.47 3.21
CA ALA A 129 2.89 -11.64 2.43
C ALA A 129 2.82 -12.93 3.27
N ARG A 130 3.30 -12.90 4.53
CA ARG A 130 3.11 -13.97 5.52
C ARG A 130 1.77 -13.92 6.23
N ILE A 131 1.08 -12.77 6.17
CA ILE A 131 -0.23 -12.55 6.82
C ILE A 131 -1.34 -12.90 5.84
N PHE A 132 -1.30 -12.32 4.65
CA PHE A 132 -2.27 -12.54 3.57
C PHE A 132 -1.57 -12.77 2.22
N PRO A 133 -2.27 -13.30 1.21
CA PRO A 133 -1.70 -13.46 -0.13
C PRO A 133 -1.16 -12.14 -0.69
N GLY A 134 0.12 -12.17 -1.09
CA GLY A 134 0.80 -11.07 -1.78
C GLY A 134 0.85 -11.30 -3.28
N THR A 135 0.56 -10.27 -4.07
CA THR A 135 0.74 -10.27 -5.52
C THR A 135 1.85 -9.32 -5.90
N PHE A 136 2.83 -9.81 -6.63
CA PHE A 136 3.93 -8.99 -7.15
C PHE A 136 3.56 -8.43 -8.53
N LEU A 137 3.51 -7.11 -8.64
CA LEU A 137 3.07 -6.41 -9.85
C LEU A 137 4.08 -5.36 -10.32
N GLU A 138 4.15 -5.17 -11.63
CA GLU A 138 4.72 -3.98 -12.25
C GLU A 138 3.58 -2.98 -12.51
N VAL A 139 3.75 -1.75 -12.05
CA VAL A 139 2.77 -0.67 -12.16
C VAL A 139 3.38 0.42 -13.01
N GLU A 140 2.63 0.85 -14.03
CA GLU A 140 3.04 1.97 -14.88
C GLU A 140 3.07 3.29 -14.11
N LYS A 141 3.57 4.35 -14.75
CA LYS A 141 3.51 5.70 -14.20
C LYS A 141 2.06 6.17 -13.98
N GLY A 142 1.87 7.13 -13.08
CA GLY A 142 0.60 7.86 -12.95
C GLY A 142 -0.15 7.69 -11.64
N ILE A 143 0.45 7.03 -10.63
CA ILE A 143 -0.24 6.81 -9.35
C ILE A 143 0.66 6.67 -8.12
N LEU A 144 1.85 6.06 -8.22
CA LEU A 144 2.69 5.80 -7.05
C LEU A 144 3.78 6.86 -6.92
N GLY A 145 3.86 7.50 -5.77
CA GLY A 145 4.93 8.41 -5.38
C GLY A 145 6.10 7.71 -4.70
N SER A 146 6.94 8.51 -4.04
CA SER A 146 7.97 8.04 -3.11
C SER A 146 7.82 8.85 -1.82
N VAL A 147 7.84 8.17 -0.69
CA VAL A 147 7.66 8.79 0.61
C VAL A 147 8.73 8.22 1.53
N ALA A 148 9.59 9.11 2.03
CA ALA A 148 10.60 8.74 3.01
C ALA A 148 9.93 8.28 4.30
N ALA A 149 10.57 7.35 5.00
CA ALA A 149 10.12 7.00 6.33
C ALA A 149 10.18 8.24 7.26
N PRO A 150 9.08 8.60 7.93
CA PRO A 150 8.99 9.75 8.82
C PRO A 150 9.82 9.49 10.07
N THR A 151 10.49 10.55 10.51
CA THR A 151 11.34 10.59 11.70
C THR A 151 10.52 10.83 12.98
N GLY A 152 10.81 10.10 14.06
CA GLY A 152 10.45 10.50 15.44
C GLY A 152 9.24 9.78 16.09
N PRO A 153 9.09 9.89 17.43
CA PRO A 153 8.07 9.20 18.21
C PRO A 153 6.71 9.88 18.02
N THR A 154 5.89 9.37 17.10
CA THR A 154 4.50 9.82 16.95
C THR A 154 3.59 8.87 17.72
N ILE A 155 2.62 9.40 18.48
CA ILE A 155 1.67 8.60 19.26
C ILE A 155 0.88 7.67 18.33
N GLU A 156 1.06 6.35 18.47
CA GLU A 156 0.29 5.28 17.82
C GLU A 156 -1.16 5.26 18.32
N ARG A 157 -1.99 6.21 17.88
CA ARG A 157 -3.43 6.13 18.10
C ARG A 157 -4.09 5.70 16.79
N TYR A 158 -4.50 4.42 16.76
CA TYR A 158 -5.53 3.83 15.89
C TYR A 158 -5.65 4.42 14.49
N GLY A 159 -5.12 3.76 13.44
CA GLY A 159 -5.43 3.87 11.97
C GLY A 159 -5.84 5.20 11.29
N SER A 160 -5.96 6.28 12.04
CA SER A 160 -6.65 7.53 11.77
C SER A 160 -5.70 8.52 11.11
N GLY A 161 -4.40 8.40 11.42
CA GLY A 161 -3.32 9.08 10.69
C GLY A 161 -2.96 8.45 9.34
N ASN A 162 -3.55 7.30 8.98
CA ASN A 162 -3.15 6.43 7.87
C ASN A 162 -1.69 5.93 8.00
N PRO A 163 -1.42 4.64 7.78
CA PRO A 163 -0.48 3.97 8.66
C PRO A 163 0.85 3.84 7.93
N TRP A 164 1.67 4.84 8.19
CA TRP A 164 3.07 4.79 7.89
C TRP A 164 3.80 3.98 8.98
N PRO A 165 4.69 3.05 8.64
CA PRO A 165 5.55 2.39 9.62
C PRO A 165 6.85 3.24 9.81
N TRP A 166 7.32 3.49 11.05
CA TRP A 166 8.50 4.34 11.38
C TRP A 166 9.85 3.61 11.51
N ASP A 167 10.94 4.17 10.98
CA ASP A 167 12.27 3.52 10.98
C ASP A 167 13.37 4.25 11.81
N ARG A 168 13.15 5.48 12.33
CA ARG A 168 14.24 6.27 12.98
C ARG A 168 13.80 7.08 14.21
N PHE A 169 14.67 7.08 15.24
CA PHE A 169 14.70 8.11 16.28
C PHE A 169 15.36 9.37 15.71
N GLY A 170 14.72 10.53 15.92
CA GLY A 170 15.32 11.84 15.66
C GLY A 170 16.16 12.30 16.82
#